data_AF-L1JT53-F1
#
_entry.id   AF-L1JT53-F1
#
_cell.length_a   1.000
_cell.length_b   1.000
_cell.length_c   1.000
_cell.angle_alpha   90.00
_cell.angle_beta   90.00
_cell.angle_gamma   90.00
#
_symmetry.space_group_name_H-M   'P 1'
#
loop_
_entity.id
_entity.type
_entity.pdbx_description
1 polymer ?
#
loop_
_entity_poly.entity_id
_entity_poly.type
_entity_poly.pdbx_seq_one_letter_code
_entity_poly.pdbx_strand_id
1 'polypeptide(L)'
;MRNPKDAAVSYANMGGLPPDGWDGSFERFIDPQCPHPGGSYFTYFKEMEEWLTKEIPREKSHVMYFEDVKRDQQSEVTRLAHFLDIQVSERKMKKIMEHTSFESMKGTKAGFLLRKGDVGEWKDWFSDSQNNRMDEAITERLRGSEFAKKLTFEL
;
A
#
# COMPACT_ATOMS: atom_id res chain seq x y z
N MET A 1 -5.24 -0.09 0.10
CA MET A 1 -4.40 0.66 1.05
C MET A 1 -3.14 -0.12 1.35
N ARG A 2 -2.10 0.55 1.80
CA ARG A 2 -0.83 -0.03 2.26
C ARG A 2 -0.26 0.87 3.33
N ASN A 3 0.44 0.33 4.33
CA ASN A 3 1.04 1.16 5.37
C ASN A 3 1.97 2.24 4.77
N PRO A 4 1.95 3.48 5.29
CA PRO A 4 2.69 4.61 4.71
C PRO A 4 4.21 4.41 4.74
N LYS A 5 4.73 3.65 5.71
CA LYS A 5 6.17 3.42 5.87
C LYS A 5 6.73 2.59 4.71
N ASP A 6 6.12 1.43 4.43
CA ASP A 6 6.48 0.61 3.27
C ASP A 6 6.11 1.29 1.95
N ALA A 7 5.05 2.10 1.91
CA ALA A 7 4.70 2.88 0.73
C ALA A 7 5.81 3.89 0.40
N ALA A 8 6.37 4.58 1.40
CA ALA A 8 7.50 5.50 1.23
C ALA A 8 8.73 4.80 0.65
N VAL A 9 9.13 3.65 1.23
CA VAL A 9 10.25 2.85 0.70
C VAL A 9 9.99 2.39 -0.74
N SER A 10 8.77 1.90 -1.00
CA SER A 10 8.39 1.43 -2.33
C SER A 10 8.45 2.55 -3.37
N TYR A 11 8.00 3.75 -3.00
CA TYR A 11 8.02 4.91 -3.88
C TYR A 11 9.45 5.39 -4.16
N ALA A 12 10.28 5.49 -3.13
CA ALA A 12 11.69 5.86 -3.26
C ALA A 12 12.47 4.92 -4.20
N ASN A 13 12.07 3.64 -4.27
CA ASN A 13 12.73 2.65 -5.13
C ASN A 13 12.10 2.53 -6.53
N MET A 14 10.91 3.09 -6.78
CA MET A 14 10.18 2.89 -8.05
C MET A 14 10.92 3.48 -9.27
N GLY A 15 11.60 4.61 -9.08
CA GLY A 15 12.44 5.26 -10.09
C GLY A 15 13.94 5.18 -9.82
N GLY A 16 14.35 4.41 -8.80
CA GLY A 16 15.68 4.48 -8.21
C GLY A 16 15.84 5.67 -7.25
N LEU A 17 16.81 5.54 -6.34
CA LEU A 17 17.08 6.61 -5.39
C LEU A 17 17.74 7.82 -6.09
N PRO A 18 17.32 9.05 -5.77
CA PRO A 18 17.98 10.27 -6.21
C PRO A 18 19.38 10.41 -5.59
N PRO A 19 20.21 11.38 -6.04
CA PRO A 19 21.58 11.55 -5.56
C PRO A 19 21.71 11.79 -4.05
N ASP A 20 20.69 12.37 -3.42
CA ASP A 20 20.60 12.57 -1.96
C ASP A 20 20.01 11.36 -1.20
N GLY A 21 19.81 10.25 -1.91
CA GLY A 21 19.54 8.93 -1.36
C GLY A 21 18.19 8.80 -0.68
N TRP A 22 18.15 7.90 0.31
CA TRP A 22 16.96 7.63 1.11
C TRP A 22 16.56 8.84 1.95
N ASP A 23 17.51 9.50 2.63
CA ASP A 23 17.19 10.59 3.55
C ASP A 23 16.48 11.74 2.84
N GLY A 24 16.99 12.18 1.69
CA GLY A 24 16.30 13.20 0.89
C GLY A 24 14.92 12.74 0.41
N SER A 25 14.77 11.46 0.07
CA SER A 25 13.49 10.89 -0.36
C SER A 25 12.48 10.83 0.78
N PHE A 26 12.93 10.49 1.99
CA PHE A 26 12.13 10.52 3.20
C PHE A 26 11.67 11.95 3.51
N GLU A 27 12.58 12.93 3.51
CA GLU A 27 12.24 14.33 3.78
C GLU A 27 11.16 14.83 2.81
N ARG A 28 11.32 14.57 1.51
CA ARG A 28 10.32 14.94 0.51
C ARG A 28 8.98 14.25 0.73
N PHE A 29 8.97 12.97 1.12
CA PHE A 29 7.74 12.20 1.31
C PHE A 29 6.91 12.71 2.48
N ILE A 30 7.57 13.12 3.58
CA ILE A 30 6.88 13.60 4.78
C ILE A 30 6.66 15.12 4.78
N ASP A 31 7.25 15.87 3.86
CA ASP A 31 7.07 17.31 3.76
C ASP A 31 5.58 17.66 3.51
N PRO A 32 4.95 18.55 4.31
CA PRO A 32 3.56 18.98 4.09
C PRO A 32 3.30 19.60 2.72
N GLN A 33 4.29 20.28 2.15
CA GLN A 33 4.20 20.90 0.83
C GLN A 33 4.34 19.88 -0.30
N CYS A 34 4.78 18.66 0.02
CA CYS A 34 4.88 17.56 -0.93
C CYS A 34 5.62 17.97 -2.21
N PRO A 35 6.92 18.30 -2.14
CA PRO A 35 7.69 18.70 -3.30
C PRO A 35 7.92 17.56 -4.32
N HIS A 36 7.42 16.35 -4.03
CA HIS A 36 7.56 15.20 -4.91
C HIS A 36 6.44 15.15 -5.98
N PRO A 37 6.76 14.75 -7.23
CA PRO A 37 5.82 14.81 -8.36
C PRO A 37 4.62 13.87 -8.23
N GLY A 38 4.69 12.88 -7.34
CA GLY A 38 3.60 11.93 -7.08
C GLY A 38 2.46 12.46 -6.21
N GLY A 39 2.59 13.65 -5.60
CA GLY A 39 1.57 14.20 -4.71
C GLY A 39 1.49 13.50 -3.34
N SER A 40 0.94 14.17 -2.34
CA SER A 40 1.08 13.74 -0.94
C SER A 40 0.32 12.45 -0.68
N TYR A 41 1.00 11.43 -0.16
CA TYR A 41 0.36 10.18 0.25
C TYR A 41 -0.79 10.45 1.23
N PHE A 42 -0.59 11.35 2.20
CA PHE A 42 -1.56 11.64 3.24
C PHE A 42 -2.80 12.35 2.69
N THR A 43 -2.59 13.35 1.82
CA THR A 43 -3.68 14.05 1.13
C THR A 43 -4.47 13.08 0.26
N TYR A 44 -3.78 12.32 -0.59
CA TYR A 44 -4.41 11.29 -1.41
C TYR A 44 -5.24 10.31 -0.58
N PHE A 45 -4.70 9.80 0.53
CA PHE A 45 -5.38 8.85 1.39
C PHE A 45 -6.69 9.42 1.95
N LYS A 46 -6.64 10.64 2.49
CA LYS A 46 -7.80 11.31 3.09
C LYS A 46 -8.85 11.67 2.05
N GLU A 47 -8.45 12.25 0.93
CA GLU A 47 -9.37 12.64 -0.15
C GLU A 47 -10.05 11.42 -0.77
N MET A 48 -9.30 10.33 -0.97
CA MET A 48 -9.86 9.09 -1.51
C MET A 48 -10.80 8.41 -0.51
N GLU A 49 -10.49 8.41 0.80
CA GLU A 49 -11.45 7.92 1.81
C GLU A 49 -12.71 8.79 1.85
N GLU A 50 -12.56 10.11 1.83
CA GLU A 50 -13.69 11.05 1.80
C GLU A 50 -14.57 10.82 0.56
N TRP A 51 -13.97 10.73 -0.62
CA TRP A 51 -14.68 10.46 -1.86
C TRP A 51 -15.38 9.09 -1.83
N LEU A 52 -14.70 8.03 -1.39
CA LEU A 52 -15.29 6.70 -1.29
C LEU A 52 -16.45 6.64 -0.29
N THR A 53 -16.42 7.46 0.77
CA THR A 53 -17.46 7.44 1.81
C THR A 53 -18.63 8.38 1.54
N LYS A 54 -18.42 9.46 0.79
CA LYS A 54 -19.46 10.45 0.48
C LYS A 54 -20.12 10.22 -0.88
N GLU A 55 -19.34 9.87 -1.89
CA GLU A 55 -19.80 9.86 -3.29
C GLU A 55 -20.14 8.45 -3.78
N ILE A 56 -19.54 7.42 -3.17
CA ILE A 56 -19.70 6.03 -3.62
C ILE A 56 -20.56 5.25 -2.63
N PRO A 57 -21.68 4.65 -3.06
CA PRO A 57 -22.45 3.74 -2.22
C PRO A 57 -21.55 2.61 -1.70
N ARG A 58 -21.68 2.27 -0.42
CA ARG A 58 -20.79 1.34 0.27
C ARG A 58 -20.71 -0.01 -0.44
N GLU A 59 -21.83 -0.52 -0.92
CA GLU A 59 -21.97 -1.77 -1.67
C GLU A 59 -21.32 -1.75 -3.06
N LYS A 60 -20.95 -0.57 -3.57
CA LYS A 60 -20.21 -0.36 -4.83
C LYS A 60 -18.73 -0.07 -4.61
N SER A 61 -18.25 -0.11 -3.36
CA SER A 61 -16.85 0.11 -3.01
C SER A 61 -16.25 -1.15 -2.38
N HIS A 62 -15.01 -1.49 -2.77
CA HIS A 62 -14.27 -2.60 -2.17
C HIS A 62 -12.87 -2.15 -1.77
N VAL A 63 -12.65 -2.02 -0.47
CA VAL A 63 -11.35 -1.59 0.08
C VAL A 63 -10.56 -2.81 0.53
N MET A 64 -9.35 -2.94 0.00
CA MET A 64 -8.37 -3.98 0.34
C MET A 64 -7.12 -3.36 0.94
N TYR A 65 -6.41 -4.14 1.75
CA TYR A 65 -5.14 -3.76 2.36
C TYR A 65 -4.06 -4.72 1.85
N PHE A 66 -2.92 -4.18 1.43
CA PHE A 66 -1.82 -5.00 0.91
C PHE A 66 -1.37 -6.03 1.95
N GLU A 67 -1.38 -5.64 3.23
CA GLU A 67 -0.99 -6.50 4.34
C GLU A 67 -1.97 -7.66 4.55
N ASP A 68 -3.27 -7.45 4.37
CA ASP A 68 -4.26 -8.53 4.43
C ASP A 68 -4.08 -9.50 3.25
N VAL A 69 -3.77 -9.00 2.05
CA VAL A 69 -3.44 -9.84 0.89
C VAL A 69 -2.20 -10.68 1.16
N LYS A 70 -1.19 -10.11 1.81
CA LYS A 70 0.03 -10.84 2.18
C LYS A 70 -0.20 -11.85 3.30
N ARG A 71 -1.11 -11.57 4.24
CA ARG A 71 -1.48 -12.47 5.33
C ARG A 71 -2.30 -13.67 4.83
N ASP A 72 -3.32 -13.41 4.02
CA ASP A 72 -4.19 -14.43 3.44
C ASP A 72 -4.77 -13.97 2.10
N GLN A 73 -4.01 -14.21 1.05
CA GLN A 73 -4.38 -13.85 -0.32
C GLN A 73 -5.66 -14.57 -0.79
N GLN A 74 -5.88 -15.81 -0.37
CA GLN A 74 -7.05 -16.59 -0.82
C GLN A 74 -8.34 -16.03 -0.23
N SER A 75 -8.33 -15.65 1.05
CA SER A 75 -9.48 -15.00 1.69
C SER A 75 -9.77 -13.65 1.03
N GLU A 76 -8.75 -12.85 0.73
CA GLU A 76 -8.92 -11.56 0.05
C GLU A 76 -9.45 -11.69 -1.37
N VAL A 77 -8.96 -12.67 -2.15
CA VAL A 77 -9.52 -12.99 -3.48
C VAL A 77 -10.98 -13.45 -3.36
N THR A 78 -11.32 -14.24 -2.34
CA THR A 78 -12.69 -14.69 -2.10
C THR A 78 -13.61 -13.51 -1.78
N ARG A 79 -13.15 -12.57 -0.94
CA ARG A 79 -13.87 -11.34 -0.59
C ARG A 79 -14.12 -10.47 -1.82
N LEU A 80 -13.11 -10.33 -2.70
CA LEU A 80 -13.24 -9.60 -3.96
C LEU A 80 -14.20 -10.30 -4.93
N ALA A 81 -14.12 -11.63 -5.05
CA ALA A 81 -15.02 -12.40 -5.91
C ALA A 81 -16.48 -12.27 -5.47
N HIS A 82 -16.76 -12.33 -4.15
CA HIS A 82 -18.08 -12.09 -3.60
C HIS A 82 -18.58 -10.67 -3.89
N PHE A 83 -17.72 -9.65 -3.76
CA PHE A 83 -18.07 -8.27 -4.10
C PHE A 83 -18.43 -8.10 -5.59
N LEU A 84 -17.75 -8.81 -6.48
CA LEU A 84 -18.00 -8.79 -7.92
C LEU A 84 -19.13 -9.73 -8.37
N ASP A 85 -19.76 -10.47 -7.45
CA ASP A 85 -20.74 -11.53 -7.74
C ASP A 85 -20.21 -12.61 -8.72
N ILE A 86 -18.96 -13.04 -8.51
CA ILE A 86 -18.29 -14.05 -9.33
C ILE A 86 -18.11 -15.35 -8.53
N GLN A 87 -18.61 -16.45 -9.08
CA GLN A 87 -18.37 -17.78 -8.55
C GLN A 87 -16.96 -18.27 -8.95
N VAL A 88 -16.11 -18.52 -7.94
CA VAL A 88 -14.75 -19.01 -8.11
C VAL A 88 -14.67 -20.45 -7.61
N SER A 89 -14.58 -21.40 -8.54
CA SER A 89 -14.33 -22.80 -8.17
C SER A 89 -12.91 -22.99 -7.65
N GLU A 90 -12.67 -24.06 -6.88
CA GLU A 90 -11.33 -24.39 -6.36
C GLU A 90 -10.25 -24.41 -7.44
N ARG A 91 -10.58 -24.95 -8.62
CA ARG A 91 -9.66 -24.96 -9.77
C ARG A 91 -9.32 -23.56 -10.25
N LYS A 92 -10.30 -22.64 -10.30
CA LYS A 92 -10.06 -21.24 -10.67
C LYS A 92 -9.26 -20.54 -9.58
N MET A 93 -9.60 -20.76 -8.31
CA MET A 93 -8.86 -20.19 -7.17
C MET A 93 -7.38 -20.57 -7.23
N LYS A 94 -7.07 -21.86 -7.41
CA LYS A 94 -5.70 -22.34 -7.55
C LYS A 94 -4.93 -21.63 -8.67
N LYS A 95 -5.56 -21.43 -9.82
CA LYS A 95 -4.95 -20.71 -10.95
C LYS A 95 -4.73 -19.24 -10.64
N ILE A 96 -5.70 -18.56 -10.02
CA ILE A 96 -5.55 -17.17 -9.59
C ILE A 96 -4.33 -17.08 -8.68
N MET A 97 -4.27 -17.91 -7.64
CA MET A 97 -3.17 -17.95 -6.70
C MET A 97 -1.80 -18.16 -7.34
N GLU A 98 -1.70 -19.09 -8.30
CA GLU A 98 -0.48 -19.36 -9.04
C GLU A 98 -0.04 -18.13 -9.86
N HIS A 99 -0.96 -17.54 -10.64
CA HIS A 99 -0.68 -16.41 -11.53
C HIS A 99 -0.44 -15.09 -10.79
N THR A 100 -1.03 -14.90 -9.61
CA THR A 100 -0.85 -13.71 -8.77
C THR A 100 0.18 -13.91 -7.67
N SER A 101 0.95 -15.01 -7.72
CA SER A 101 2.13 -15.17 -6.87
C SER A 101 3.21 -14.19 -7.28
N PHE A 102 4.00 -13.73 -6.30
CA PHE A 102 5.08 -12.77 -6.55
C PHE A 102 6.06 -13.28 -7.60
N GLU A 103 6.46 -14.56 -7.53
CA GLU A 103 7.40 -15.15 -8.47
C GLU A 103 6.84 -15.24 -9.89
N SER A 104 5.57 -15.63 -10.04
CA SER A 104 4.92 -15.66 -11.35
C SER A 104 4.86 -14.27 -11.97
N MET A 105 4.46 -13.26 -11.19
CA MET A 105 4.38 -11.88 -11.66
C MET A 105 5.76 -11.29 -11.98
N LYS A 106 6.80 -11.62 -11.20
CA LYS A 106 8.18 -11.17 -11.42
C LYS A 106 8.80 -11.77 -12.68
N GLY A 107 8.33 -12.93 -13.12
CA GLY A 107 8.70 -13.53 -14.41
C GLY A 107 8.06 -12.86 -15.65
N THR A 108 7.14 -11.91 -15.47
CA THR A 108 6.48 -11.21 -16.59
C THR A 108 7.32 -10.04 -17.13
N LYS A 109 6.92 -9.48 -18.28
CA LYS A 109 7.52 -8.25 -18.83
C LYS A 109 7.46 -7.05 -17.88
N ALA A 110 6.49 -7.03 -16.96
CA ALA A 110 6.36 -5.98 -15.96
C ALA A 110 7.12 -6.27 -14.66
N GLY A 111 7.84 -7.40 -14.59
CA GLY A 111 8.56 -7.84 -13.40
C GLY A 111 9.63 -6.88 -12.92
N PHE A 112 10.15 -6.01 -13.79
CA PHE A 112 11.12 -4.97 -13.41
C PHE A 112 10.54 -3.94 -12.42
N LEU A 113 9.21 -3.80 -12.33
CA LEU A 113 8.55 -2.95 -11.34
C LEU A 113 8.41 -3.63 -9.97
N LEU A 114 8.65 -4.94 -9.89
CA LEU A 114 8.47 -5.75 -8.68
C LEU A 114 9.81 -5.95 -7.97
N ARG A 115 9.91 -5.39 -6.76
CA ARG A 115 11.15 -5.38 -5.97
C ARG A 115 11.23 -6.56 -4.99
N LYS A 116 10.60 -6.40 -3.82
CA LYS A 116 10.54 -7.44 -2.75
C LYS A 116 9.14 -8.01 -2.51
N GLY A 117 8.10 -7.16 -2.56
CA GLY A 117 6.72 -7.62 -2.40
C GLY A 117 6.34 -8.05 -0.98
N ASP A 118 7.04 -7.56 0.04
CA ASP A 118 6.82 -7.88 1.45
C ASP A 118 6.36 -6.68 2.28
N VAL A 119 6.02 -6.97 3.53
CA VAL A 119 5.57 -6.02 4.57
C VAL A 119 6.66 -5.89 5.62
N GLY A 120 6.90 -4.67 6.10
CA GLY A 120 7.84 -4.40 7.20
C GLY A 120 9.26 -4.05 6.76
N GLU A 121 9.52 -3.92 5.46
CA GLU A 121 10.86 -3.57 4.97
C GLU A 121 11.28 -2.16 5.40
N TRP A 122 10.32 -1.28 5.67
CA TRP A 122 10.61 0.04 6.22
C TRP A 122 11.55 0.02 7.43
N LYS A 123 11.59 -1.07 8.21
CA LYS A 123 12.53 -1.23 9.35
C LYS A 123 14.01 -1.23 8.93
N ASP A 124 14.31 -1.67 7.72
CA ASP A 124 15.68 -1.70 7.20
C ASP A 124 16.13 -0.33 6.64
N TRP A 125 15.17 0.58 6.44
CA TRP A 125 15.40 1.87 5.78
C TRP A 125 15.32 3.04 6.76
N PHE A 126 14.40 2.99 7.72
CA PHE A 126 14.14 4.09 8.63
C PHE A 126 15.15 4.08 9.77
N SER A 127 15.78 5.23 10.03
CA SER A 127 16.35 5.49 11.36
C SER A 127 15.25 5.67 12.40
N ASP A 128 15.57 5.51 13.69
CA ASP A 128 14.61 5.74 14.78
C ASP A 128 13.97 7.14 14.72
N SER A 129 14.76 8.16 14.37
CA SER A 129 14.28 9.53 14.21
C SER A 129 13.27 9.65 13.06
N GLN A 130 13.57 9.04 11.90
CA GLN A 130 12.65 9.01 10.77
C GLN A 130 11.37 8.23 11.10
N ASN A 131 11.49 7.12 11.83
CA ASN A 131 10.34 6.33 12.27
C ASN A 131 9.40 7.17 13.15
N ASN A 132 9.95 7.85 14.16
CA ASN A 132 9.16 8.68 15.07
C ASN A 132 8.46 9.83 14.33
N ARG A 133 9.18 10.53 13.43
CA ARG A 133 8.61 11.62 12.62
C ARG A 133 7.49 11.12 11.69
N MET A 134 7.64 9.93 11.12
CA MET A 134 6.60 9.32 10.31
C MET A 134 5.39 8.91 11.16
N ASP A 135 5.59 8.35 12.36
CA ASP A 135 4.50 7.99 13.27
C ASP A 135 3.71 9.23 13.72
N GLU A 136 4.39 10.33 14.00
CA GLU A 136 3.77 11.63 14.27
C GLU A 136 2.95 12.12 13.06
N ALA A 137 3.54 12.09 11.86
CA ALA A 137 2.87 12.52 10.64
C ALA A 137 1.63 11.66 10.32
N ILE A 138 1.70 10.34 10.52
CA ILE A 138 0.57 9.42 10.37
C ILE A 138 -0.54 9.78 11.37
N THR A 139 -0.18 9.96 12.64
CA THR A 139 -1.13 10.27 13.72
C THR A 139 -1.82 11.62 13.50
N GLU A 140 -1.09 12.62 13.04
CA GLU A 140 -1.63 13.94 12.77
C GLU A 140 -2.47 13.98 11.49
N ARG A 141 -1.90 13.51 10.37
CA ARG A 141 -2.48 13.75 9.03
C ARG A 141 -3.53 12.73 8.64
N LEU A 142 -3.49 11.51 9.20
CA LEU A 142 -4.55 10.52 9.03
C LEU A 142 -5.54 10.51 10.20
N ARG A 143 -5.51 11.54 11.06
CA ARG A 143 -6.44 11.65 12.18
C ARG A 143 -7.90 11.56 11.71
N GLY A 144 -8.67 10.73 12.42
CA GLY A 144 -10.09 10.51 12.15
C GLY A 144 -10.38 9.70 10.90
N SER A 145 -9.37 9.14 10.23
CA SER A 145 -9.56 8.17 9.15
C SER A 145 -10.00 6.82 9.72
N GLU A 146 -11.11 6.27 9.24
CA GLU A 146 -11.55 4.91 9.58
C GLU A 146 -10.77 3.86 8.79
N PHE A 147 -10.31 4.20 7.59
CA PHE A 147 -9.47 3.32 6.79
C PHE A 147 -8.05 3.19 7.37
N ALA A 148 -7.48 4.28 7.89
CA ALA A 148 -6.15 4.25 8.51
C ALA A 148 -6.11 3.37 9.77
N LYS A 149 -7.21 3.26 10.53
CA LYS A 149 -7.29 2.38 11.72
C LYS A 149 -7.09 0.91 11.40
N LYS A 150 -7.29 0.49 10.14
CA LYS A 150 -7.12 -0.89 9.69
C LYS A 150 -5.75 -1.16 9.07
N LEU A 151 -4.89 -0.14 8.97
CA LEU A 151 -3.53 -0.34 8.48
C LEU A 151 -2.78 -1.26 9.44
N THR A 152 -2.15 -2.27 8.86
CA THR A 152 -1.20 -3.13 9.57
C THR A 152 0.21 -2.72 9.16
N PHE A 153 1.13 -2.59 10.11
CA PHE A 153 2.51 -2.14 9.83
C PHE A 153 3.51 -3.30 9.77
N GLU A 154 3.12 -4.48 10.26
CA GLU A 154 3.94 -5.67 10.43
C GLU A 154 3.05 -6.91 10.33
N LEU A 155 3.58 -8.02 9.78
CA LEU A 155 2.87 -9.30 9.68
C LEU A 155 3.43 -10.33 10.64
#